data_AF-A0A1J4URS0-F1
#
_entry.id   AF-A0A1J4URS0-F1
#
_cell.length_a   1.000
_cell.length_b   1.000
_cell.length_c   1.000
_cell.angle_alpha   90.00
_cell.angle_beta   90.00
_cell.angle_gamma   90.00
#
_symmetry.space_group_name_H-M   'P 1'
#
loop_
_entity.id
_entity.type
_entity.pdbx_description
1 polymer ?
#
loop_
_entity_poly.entity_id
_entity_poly.type
_entity_poly.pdbx_seq_one_letter_code
_entity_poly.pdbx_strand_id
1 'polypeptide(L)'
;MQILWILSKREAHGYFLMELLSRIKNSPVTQGTLYPALSKLERQRLVAFRKEGTRGKKLFHLTAKGKAIADETCREFISTYQGIFYDFTCSSCKGHSHAPIRPIIIEKQSLK
;
A
#
# COMPACT_ATOMS: atom_id res chain seq x y z
N MET A 1 4.58 -5.59 3.07
CA MET A 1 5.14 -4.51 2.23
C MET A 1 4.08 -3.57 1.66
N GLN A 2 3.12 -4.04 0.85
CA GLN A 2 2.26 -3.15 0.03
C GLN A 2 1.44 -2.12 0.85
N ILE A 3 0.89 -2.49 2.01
CA ILE A 3 0.25 -1.55 2.94
C ILE A 3 1.23 -0.48 3.44
N LEU A 4 2.46 -0.87 3.79
CA LEU A 4 3.48 0.07 4.25
C LEU A 4 3.87 1.05 3.14
N TRP A 5 3.99 0.57 1.90
CA TRP A 5 4.27 1.42 0.74
C TRP A 5 3.15 2.42 0.48
N ILE A 6 1.88 2.03 0.59
CA ILE A 6 0.76 2.97 0.47
C ILE A 6 0.82 4.02 1.59
N LEU A 7 0.98 3.57 2.85
CA LEU A 7 1.00 4.43 4.02
C LEU A 7 2.24 5.34 4.10
N SER A 8 3.33 5.01 3.39
CA SER A 8 4.50 5.88 3.28
C SER A 8 4.25 7.10 2.38
N LYS A 9 3.28 6.98 1.45
CA LYS A 9 2.87 8.10 0.59
C LYS A 9 1.83 8.98 1.26
N ARG A 10 0.90 8.39 2.00
CA ARG A 10 -0.09 9.13 2.81
C ARG A 10 -0.79 8.25 3.82
N GLU A 11 -1.32 8.91 4.83
CA GLU A 11 -2.26 8.32 5.76
C GLU A 11 -3.60 7.99 5.07
N ALA A 12 -4.26 6.93 5.52
CA ALA A 12 -5.47 6.43 4.86
C ALA A 12 -6.43 5.72 5.81
N HIS A 13 -7.73 5.81 5.51
CA HIS A 13 -8.75 4.98 6.13
C HIS A 13 -8.72 3.56 5.57
N GLY A 14 -9.26 2.61 6.35
CA GLY A 14 -9.31 1.20 5.95
C GLY A 14 -10.00 0.97 4.60
N TYR A 15 -11.12 1.65 4.32
CA TYR A 15 -11.83 1.51 3.05
C TYR A 15 -10.98 1.95 1.84
N PHE A 16 -10.27 3.07 1.97
CA PHE A 16 -9.36 3.54 0.93
C PHE A 16 -8.22 2.54 0.68
N LEU A 17 -7.67 1.96 1.74
CA LEU A 17 -6.65 0.90 1.62
C LEU A 17 -7.20 -0.33 0.88
N MET A 18 -8.44 -0.75 1.16
CA MET A 18 -9.08 -1.88 0.46
C MET A 18 -9.23 -1.60 -1.03
N GLU A 19 -9.77 -0.43 -1.39
CA GLU A 19 -9.98 -0.03 -2.78
C GLU A 19 -8.66 0.00 -3.55
N LEU A 20 -7.65 0.68 -3.01
CA LEU A 20 -6.36 0.82 -3.67
C LEU A 20 -5.62 -0.52 -3.79
N LEU A 21 -5.63 -1.35 -2.75
CA LEU A 21 -5.01 -2.69 -2.82
C LEU A 21 -5.74 -3.60 -3.81
N SER A 22 -7.07 -3.52 -3.89
CA SER A 22 -7.85 -4.32 -4.85
C SER A 22 -7.49 -3.97 -6.27
N ARG A 23 -7.34 -2.67 -6.56
CA ARG A 23 -6.91 -2.15 -7.85
C ARG A 23 -5.47 -2.57 -8.19
N ILE A 24 -4.54 -2.47 -7.25
CA ILE A 24 -3.13 -2.85 -7.47
C ILE A 24 -3.00 -4.35 -7.75
N LYS A 25 -3.73 -5.18 -7.01
CA LYS A 25 -3.65 -6.64 -7.12
C LYS A 25 -4.52 -7.22 -8.24
N ASN A 26 -5.37 -6.39 -8.86
CA ASN A 26 -6.43 -6.82 -9.77
C ASN A 26 -7.28 -7.96 -9.17
N SER A 27 -7.51 -7.91 -7.85
CA SER A 27 -8.23 -8.94 -7.09
C SER A 27 -8.87 -8.32 -5.84
N PRO A 28 -10.11 -8.69 -5.44
CA PRO A 28 -10.76 -8.09 -4.28
C PRO A 28 -9.97 -8.27 -2.97
N VAL A 29 -9.72 -7.17 -2.27
CA VAL A 29 -9.20 -7.16 -0.90
C VAL A 29 -10.34 -6.87 0.05
N THR A 30 -10.72 -7.88 0.82
CA THR A 30 -11.85 -7.82 1.76
C THR A 30 -11.44 -7.27 3.13
N GLN A 31 -12.42 -6.91 3.95
CA GLN A 31 -12.18 -6.53 5.36
C GLN A 31 -11.47 -7.64 6.13
N GLY A 32 -11.88 -8.89 5.91
CA GLY A 32 -11.25 -10.09 6.50
C GLY A 32 -9.80 -10.31 6.06
N THR A 33 -9.35 -9.66 4.99
CA THR A 33 -7.95 -9.67 4.55
C THR A 33 -7.19 -8.46 5.11
N LEU A 34 -7.78 -7.27 5.00
CA LEU A 34 -7.10 -6.03 5.37
C LEU A 34 -6.85 -5.91 6.87
N TYR A 35 -7.89 -6.11 7.70
CA TYR A 35 -7.78 -5.79 9.13
C TYR A 35 -6.87 -6.74 9.90
N PRO A 36 -6.83 -8.06 9.62
CA PRO A 36 -5.80 -8.93 10.20
C PRO A 36 -4.38 -8.51 9.81
N ALA A 37 -4.17 -8.06 8.57
CA ALA A 37 -2.88 -7.54 8.13
C ALA A 37 -2.49 -6.25 8.86
N LEU A 38 -3.41 -5.28 8.98
CA LEU A 38 -3.19 -4.06 9.76
C LEU A 38 -2.89 -4.37 11.22
N SER A 39 -3.67 -5.26 11.84
CA SER A 39 -3.45 -5.69 13.23
C SER A 39 -2.06 -6.30 13.44
N LYS A 40 -1.56 -7.10 12.47
CA LYS A 40 -0.18 -7.63 12.51
C LYS A 40 0.85 -6.49 12.46
N LEU A 41 0.67 -5.53 11.57
CA LEU A 41 1.57 -4.38 11.43
C LEU A 41 1.55 -3.46 12.67
N GLU A 42 0.40 -3.30 13.31
CA GLU A 42 0.24 -2.57 14.58
C GLU A 42 0.99 -3.28 15.72
N ARG A 43 0.83 -4.61 15.86
CA ARG A 43 1.58 -5.40 16.85
C ARG A 43 3.09 -5.28 16.66
N GLN A 44 3.55 -5.15 15.41
CA GLN A 44 4.96 -4.95 15.07
C GLN A 44 5.44 -3.49 15.26
N ARG A 45 4.53 -2.58 15.66
CA ARG A 45 4.74 -1.13 15.80
C ARG A 45 5.16 -0.45 14.50
N LEU A 46 4.72 -0.96 13.35
CA LEU A 46 5.00 -0.39 12.03
C LEU A 46 3.90 0.57 11.59
N VAL A 47 2.66 0.28 11.98
CA VAL A 47 1.49 1.10 11.70
C VAL A 47 0.86 1.51 13.03
N ALA A 48 0.32 2.73 13.08
CA ALA A 48 -0.55 3.20 14.14
C ALA A 48 -1.79 3.85 13.51
N PHE A 49 -2.77 4.19 14.34
CA PHE A 49 -3.93 4.97 13.88
C PHE A 49 -4.29 6.04 14.90
N ARG A 50 -4.88 7.12 14.39
CA ARG A 50 -5.66 8.07 15.19
C ARG A 50 -7.13 7.97 14.82
N LYS A 51 -8.00 8.42 15.73
CA LYS A 51 -9.42 8.57 15.45
C LYS A 51 -9.64 9.93 14.78
N GLU A 52 -10.44 9.95 13.72
CA GLU A 52 -10.77 11.17 12.99
C GLU A 52 -12.28 11.28 12.77
N GLY A 53 -12.80 12.51 12.90
CA GLY A 53 -14.21 12.84 12.77
C GLY A 53 -15.10 12.39 13.93
N THR A 54 -16.38 12.74 13.85
CA THR A 54 -17.40 12.48 14.90
C THR A 54 -17.64 11.01 15.18
N ARG A 55 -17.48 10.15 14.17
CA ARG A 55 -17.64 8.68 14.29
C ARG A 55 -16.34 7.97 14.69
N GLY A 56 -15.25 8.71 14.95
CA GLY A 56 -13.98 8.15 15.39
C GLY A 56 -13.37 7.15 14.40
N LYS A 57 -13.45 7.44 13.09
CA LYS A 57 -12.92 6.56 12.04
C LYS A 57 -11.41 6.43 12.20
N LYS A 58 -10.87 5.21 12.07
CA LYS A 58 -9.42 5.00 12.12
C LYS A 58 -8.76 5.58 10.88
N LEU A 59 -7.83 6.50 11.09
CA LEU A 59 -6.90 6.98 10.08
C LEU A 59 -5.52 6.39 10.37
N PHE A 60 -5.11 5.46 9.52
CA PHE A 60 -3.86 4.71 9.68
C PHE A 60 -2.67 5.51 9.13
N HIS A 61 -1.53 5.41 9.81
CA HIS A 61 -0.28 6.05 9.42
C HIS A 61 0.92 5.18 9.81
N LEU A 62 2.06 5.40 9.16
CA LEU A 62 3.31 4.76 9.56
C LEU A 62 3.86 5.40 10.84
N THR A 63 4.47 4.57 11.68
CA THR A 63 5.38 5.02 12.74
C THR A 63 6.75 5.35 12.14
N ALA A 64 7.67 5.93 12.93
CA ALA A 64 9.06 6.13 12.49
C ALA A 64 9.72 4.79 12.08
N LYS A 65 9.53 3.74 12.90
CA LYS A 65 9.97 2.37 12.59
C LYS A 65 9.33 1.85 11.31
N GLY A 66 8.02 2.08 11.14
CA GLY A 66 7.29 1.70 9.94
C GLY A 66 7.83 2.33 8.66
N LYS A 67 8.22 3.62 8.71
CA LYS A 67 8.84 4.32 7.58
C LYS A 67 10.19 3.73 7.21
N ALA A 68 11.05 3.46 8.19
CA ALA A 68 12.36 2.83 7.96
C ALA A 68 12.22 1.45 7.30
N ILE A 69 11.33 0.61 7.84
CA ILE A 69 11.06 -0.73 7.28
C ILE A 69 10.43 -0.63 5.88
N ALA A 70 9.53 0.33 5.65
CA ALA A 70 8.93 0.52 4.33
C ALA A 70 10.00 0.82 3.26
N ASP A 71 10.95 1.69 3.59
CA ASP A 71 12.05 2.06 2.70
C ASP A 71 13.02 0.89 2.46
N GLU A 72 13.45 0.21 3.52
CA GLU A 72 14.30 -0.97 3.46
C GLU A 72 13.69 -2.07 2.59
N THR A 73 12.44 -2.47 2.87
CA THR A 73 11.77 -3.52 2.09
C THR A 73 11.56 -3.11 0.62
N CYS A 74 11.36 -1.82 0.33
CA CYS A 74 11.29 -1.37 -1.07
C CYS A 74 12.64 -1.51 -1.78
N ARG A 75 13.73 -1.14 -1.12
CA ARG A 75 15.09 -1.29 -1.66
C ARG A 75 15.43 -2.76 -1.90
N GLU A 76 15.14 -3.63 -0.93
CA GLU A 76 15.34 -5.08 -1.06
C GLU A 76 14.52 -5.67 -2.21
N PHE A 77 13.25 -5.29 -2.33
CA PHE A 77 12.38 -5.76 -3.41
C PHE A 77 12.93 -5.37 -4.79
N ILE A 78 13.29 -4.10 -4.97
CA ILE A 78 13.86 -3.64 -6.25
C ILE A 78 15.17 -4.37 -6.52
N SER A 79 16.08 -4.43 -5.54
CA SER A 79 17.38 -5.09 -5.71
C SER A 79 17.23 -6.56 -6.13
N THR A 80 16.24 -7.25 -5.55
CA THR A 80 16.01 -8.69 -5.79
C THR A 80 15.38 -8.95 -7.16
N TYR A 81 14.43 -8.11 -7.58
CA TYR A 81 13.59 -8.37 -8.75
C TYR A 81 13.91 -7.51 -9.98
N GLN A 82 14.84 -6.55 -9.88
CA GLN A 82 15.17 -5.63 -10.99
C GLN A 82 15.56 -6.36 -12.28
N GLY A 83 16.35 -7.43 -12.22
CA GLY A 83 16.77 -8.17 -13.42
C GLY A 83 15.58 -8.76 -14.18
N ILE A 84 14.55 -9.23 -13.45
CA ILE A 84 13.32 -9.73 -14.08
C ILE A 84 12.59 -8.57 -14.78
N PHE A 85 12.48 -7.41 -14.16
CA PHE A 85 11.79 -6.28 -14.79
C PHE A 85 12.51 -5.71 -16.01
N TYR A 86 13.83 -5.86 -16.10
CA TYR A 86 14.62 -5.42 -17.26
C TYR A 86 14.60 -6.44 -18.41
N ASP A 87 14.64 -7.73 -18.10
CA ASP A 87 14.88 -8.76 -19.13
C ASP A 87 13.60 -9.51 -19.53
N PHE A 88 12.58 -9.57 -18.66
CA PHE A 88 11.38 -10.37 -18.90
C PHE A 88 10.32 -9.61 -19.69
N THR A 89 9.94 -10.15 -20.86
CA THR A 89 8.77 -9.71 -21.63
C THR A 89 7.68 -10.78 -21.56
N CYS A 90 6.51 -10.43 -21.01
CA CYS A 90 5.37 -11.34 -20.93
C CYS A 90 4.61 -11.39 -22.26
N SER A 91 4.72 -12.50 -22.99
CA SER A 91 4.06 -12.72 -24.29
C SER A 91 2.54 -12.93 -24.20
N SER A 92 2.01 -13.25 -23.02
CA SER A 92 0.58 -13.57 -22.81
C SER A 92 -0.20 -12.48 -22.06
N CYS A 93 0.48 -11.42 -21.62
CA CYS A 93 -0.15 -10.34 -20.86
C CYS A 93 -0.89 -9.38 -21.79
N LYS A 94 -2.11 -9.73 -22.20
CA LYS A 94 -2.99 -8.80 -22.95
C LYS A 94 -3.34 -7.60 -22.06
N GLY A 95 -2.66 -6.46 -22.24
CA GLY A 95 -3.04 -5.19 -21.62
C GLY A 95 -2.16 -4.68 -20.47
N HIS A 96 -1.04 -5.34 -20.16
CA HIS A 96 -0.02 -4.75 -19.31
C HIS A 96 1.22 -4.48 -20.15
N SER A 97 1.14 -3.50 -21.05
CA SER A 97 2.36 -2.83 -21.48
C SER A 97 3.10 -2.37 -20.23
N HIS A 98 4.42 -2.33 -20.28
CA HIS A 98 5.24 -1.56 -19.34
C HIS A 98 4.91 -0.06 -19.46
N ALA A 99 3.64 0.30 -19.27
CA ALA A 99 3.23 1.66 -19.04
C ALA A 99 4.07 2.10 -17.83
N PRO A 100 4.84 3.20 -17.96
CA PRO A 100 5.60 3.72 -16.84
C PRO A 100 4.64 3.76 -15.67
N ILE A 101 5.01 3.19 -14.51
CA ILE A 101 4.19 3.10 -13.31
C ILE A 101 3.49 4.44 -13.19
N ARG A 102 2.22 4.54 -13.65
CA ARG A 102 1.54 5.83 -13.65
C ARG A 102 1.54 6.19 -12.18
N PRO A 103 2.11 7.35 -11.79
CA PRO A 103 2.13 7.70 -10.38
C PRO A 103 0.72 7.49 -9.89
N ILE A 104 0.55 6.65 -8.87
CA ILE A 104 -0.74 6.50 -8.23
C ILE A 104 -0.99 7.91 -7.69
N ILE A 105 -1.77 8.72 -8.43
CA ILE A 105 -2.15 10.05 -8.01
C ILE A 105 -3.09 9.79 -6.86
N ILE A 106 -2.54 9.80 -5.64
CA ILE A 106 -3.34 9.61 -4.45
C ILE A 106 -3.95 10.96 -4.11
N GLU A 107 -4.94 11.37 -4.90
CA GLU A 107 -5.64 12.67 -4.78
C GLU A 107 -6.02 12.93 -3.33
N LYS A 108 -5.69 14.13 -2.85
CA LYS A 108 -6.09 14.63 -1.53
C LYS A 108 -7.61 14.47 -1.44
N GLN A 109 -8.08 13.61 -0.54
CA GLN A 109 -9.50 13.62 -0.20
C GLN A 109 -9.76 14.97 0.48
N SER A 110 -10.45 15.86 -0.22
CA SER A 110 -11.03 17.08 0.33
C SER A 110 -11.89 16.67 1.51
N LEU A 111 -11.59 17.22 2.69
CA LEU A 111 -12.54 17.25 3.79
C LEU A 111 -13.81 17.93 3.25
N LYS A 112 -14.92 17.19 3.23
CA LYS A 112 -16.29 17.70 3.24
C LYS A 112 -16.98 17.07 4.43
#